data_AF-R6HY98-F1
#
_entry.id   AF-R6HY98-F1
#
_cell.length_a   1.000
_cell.length_b   1.000
_cell.length_c   1.000
_cell.angle_alpha   90.00
_cell.angle_beta   90.00
_cell.angle_gamma   90.00
#
_symmetry.space_group_name_H-M   'P 1'
#
loop_
_entity.id
_entity.type
_entity.pdbx_description
1 polymer ?
#
loop_
_entity_poly.entity_id
_entity_poly.type
_entity_poly.pdbx_seq_one_letter_code
_entity_poly.pdbx_strand_id
1 'polypeptide(L)'
;MNCKHCQAPLEDGNSICPSCGWDNSLPEETETIAFSPEETAQAPATPEESSGSPEQDLPSPGEASDSQPKPVNRKKLALVIGGAVLVLALIAVAIWFLARPAESLPTEPAESTASTTDTTPEETAEPTGVLVREDYTFEGDDITPELSKAVATMGDATLSNGLLQIFYWRSYYDFLNNYSSYIAYIGLDTTKPLNEQTCGMSSTTMTWEQFFLDNALQTWAQYQAVRLDAEAAGYTISEGTQTQLNSSAQQLETSAQQYGFDSVQAMLEADFGAGVTAETYQSYMELYMTSMDYYYSQMDALTPSAEEVEAYYDENQETFTQNGIDKNETPATINVRHILIQPEGEKAGTDDNGNAVYSEEQLAAAKEKAQALYDQWLAGEATEASFADLVEDNSADTGSVSNGGLYEGVAPNQMVTEFNDWCFDPTRKAGDTGLVETQFGCHIMYFVSASEKTYWYTSAESQMMQERSTQLLQTSLENHPYEVDYDAIVLGKVQTSTTNSQ
;
A
#
# COMPACT_ATOMS: atom_id res chain seq x y z
N MET A 1 31.36 -12.41 -25.96
CA MET A 1 31.33 -11.27 -24.98
C MET A 1 30.64 -11.77 -23.71
N ASN A 2 30.76 -11.12 -22.56
CA ASN A 2 29.98 -11.49 -21.37
C ASN A 2 28.84 -10.49 -21.15
N CYS A 3 27.74 -10.95 -20.55
CA CYS A 3 26.62 -10.09 -20.19
C CYS A 3 27.07 -9.01 -19.18
N LYS A 4 26.80 -7.74 -19.48
CA LYS A 4 27.12 -6.59 -18.64
C LYS A 4 26.44 -6.64 -17.26
N HIS A 5 25.29 -7.32 -17.16
CA HIS A 5 24.50 -7.42 -15.93
C HIS A 5 24.84 -8.66 -15.08
N CYS A 6 24.84 -9.86 -15.66
CA CYS A 6 25.05 -11.11 -14.90
C CYS A 6 26.37 -11.82 -15.18
N GLN A 7 27.22 -11.28 -16.05
CA GLN A 7 28.54 -11.80 -16.43
C GLN A 7 28.53 -13.18 -17.11
N ALA A 8 27.37 -13.76 -17.42
CA ALA A 8 27.26 -14.99 -18.19
C ALA A 8 27.82 -14.83 -19.62
N PRO A 9 28.48 -15.85 -20.20
CA PRO A 9 29.01 -15.78 -21.56
C PRO A 9 27.89 -15.67 -22.60
N LEU A 10 28.03 -14.71 -23.51
CA LEU A 10 27.16 -14.48 -24.67
C LEU A 10 27.77 -15.09 -25.93
N GLU A 11 26.96 -15.82 -26.68
CA GLU A 11 27.30 -16.29 -28.03
C GLU A 11 27.39 -15.11 -29.02
N ASP A 12 28.29 -15.21 -30.00
CA ASP A 12 28.54 -14.14 -30.96
C ASP A 12 27.30 -13.83 -31.81
N GLY A 13 26.80 -12.60 -31.69
CA GLY A 13 25.63 -12.11 -32.42
C GLY A 13 24.39 -11.84 -31.56
N ASN A 14 24.36 -12.28 -30.29
CA ASN A 14 23.24 -12.00 -29.38
C ASN A 14 23.52 -10.76 -28.51
N SER A 15 22.66 -9.74 -28.65
CA SER A 15 22.65 -8.58 -27.74
C SER A 15 21.90 -8.87 -26.44
N ILE A 16 20.88 -9.73 -26.46
CA ILE A 16 20.08 -10.11 -25.29
C ILE A 16 20.67 -11.34 -24.59
N CYS A 17 20.89 -11.24 -23.27
CA CYS A 17 21.41 -12.35 -22.48
C CYS A 17 20.34 -13.41 -22.23
N PRO A 18 20.55 -14.68 -22.64
CA PRO A 18 19.57 -15.74 -22.43
C PRO A 18 19.42 -16.16 -20.96
N SER A 19 20.36 -15.81 -20.08
CA SER A 19 20.29 -16.15 -18.65
C SER A 19 19.50 -15.15 -17.81
N CYS A 20 19.50 -13.87 -18.17
CA CYS A 20 18.84 -12.82 -17.37
C CYS A 20 17.96 -11.85 -18.19
N GLY A 21 17.88 -12.02 -19.51
CA GLY A 21 17.09 -11.16 -20.39
C GLY A 21 17.69 -9.79 -20.68
N TRP A 22 18.86 -9.46 -20.13
CA TRP A 22 19.47 -8.14 -20.27
C TRP A 22 19.96 -7.84 -21.69
N ASP A 23 19.55 -6.70 -22.27
CA ASP A 23 20.02 -6.21 -23.57
C ASP A 23 21.35 -5.44 -23.43
N ASN A 24 22.42 -6.02 -23.98
CA ASN A 24 23.77 -5.50 -23.93
C ASN A 24 24.05 -4.42 -24.99
N SER A 25 23.10 -4.14 -25.87
CA SER A 25 23.20 -3.10 -26.91
C SER A 25 22.81 -1.70 -26.44
N LEU A 26 22.22 -1.58 -25.25
CA LEU A 26 21.84 -0.30 -24.64
C LEU A 26 23.02 0.34 -23.88
N PRO A 27 23.16 1.68 -23.89
CA PRO A 27 24.15 2.39 -23.08
C PRO A 27 23.80 2.28 -21.58
N GLU A 28 24.83 2.25 -20.72
CA GLU A 28 24.67 2.14 -19.25
C GLU A 28 23.93 3.36 -18.70
N GLU A 29 22.67 3.18 -18.30
CA GLU A 29 22.06 4.04 -17.28
C GLU A 29 22.55 3.57 -15.91
N THR A 30 23.21 4.48 -15.20
CA THR A 30 23.71 4.24 -13.85
C THR A 30 22.54 4.44 -12.89
N GLU A 31 21.82 3.37 -12.59
CA GLU A 31 20.80 3.37 -11.54
C GLU A 31 21.46 3.56 -10.16
N THR A 32 21.40 4.78 -9.65
CA THR A 32 21.38 5.04 -8.20
C THR A 32 19.94 4.91 -7.74
N ILE A 33 19.68 3.90 -6.92
CA ILE A 33 18.40 3.63 -6.26
C ILE A 33 18.08 4.81 -5.31
N ALA A 34 17.02 5.56 -5.61
CA ALA A 34 16.40 6.50 -4.69
C ALA A 34 15.04 5.94 -4.28
N PHE A 35 14.83 5.83 -2.96
CA PHE A 35 13.55 5.50 -2.34
C PHE A 35 12.54 6.60 -2.66
N SER A 36 11.38 6.23 -3.21
CA SER A 36 10.23 7.12 -3.34
C SER A 36 9.06 6.50 -2.57
N PRO A 37 8.57 7.11 -1.49
CA PRO A 37 7.33 6.70 -0.83
C PRO A 37 6.20 7.63 -1.29
N GLU A 38 5.43 7.22 -2.30
CA GLU A 38 4.11 7.82 -2.52
C GLU A 38 3.22 6.82 -3.26
N GLU A 39 2.25 6.25 -2.53
CA GLU A 39 0.81 6.35 -2.82
C GLU A 39 0.04 5.66 -1.68
N THR A 40 -0.36 6.39 -0.64
CA THR A 40 -1.44 5.97 0.28
C THR A 40 -1.88 7.17 1.13
N ALA A 41 -2.76 8.00 0.58
CA ALA A 41 -3.79 8.75 1.31
C ALA A 41 -4.53 9.67 0.33
N GLN A 42 -5.71 9.27 -0.13
CA GLN A 42 -6.70 10.22 -0.62
C GLN A 42 -7.79 10.33 0.44
N ALA A 43 -7.81 11.46 1.15
CA ALA A 43 -9.00 11.95 1.85
C ALA A 43 -9.75 12.92 0.92
N PRO A 44 -11.09 12.93 0.93
CA PRO A 44 -11.88 13.70 -0.03
C PRO A 44 -11.85 15.21 0.32
N ALA A 45 -11.51 16.04 -0.67
CA ALA A 45 -11.60 17.49 -0.56
C ALA A 45 -13.06 17.97 -0.73
N THR A 46 -13.63 18.58 0.30
CA THR A 46 -14.81 19.46 0.19
C THR A 46 -14.41 20.84 -0.35
N PRO A 47 -15.14 21.45 -1.30
CA PRO A 47 -14.81 22.77 -1.82
C PRO A 47 -15.46 23.88 -0.98
N GLU A 48 -14.66 24.78 -0.42
CA GLU A 48 -15.15 26.08 0.09
C GLU A 48 -15.33 27.09 -1.06
N GLU A 49 -16.47 27.78 -1.03
CA GLU A 49 -16.82 28.87 -1.95
C GLU A 49 -15.92 30.10 -1.75
N SER A 50 -15.38 30.64 -2.85
CA SER A 50 -15.06 32.06 -2.93
C SER A 50 -15.40 32.62 -4.33
N SER A 51 -16.31 33.57 -4.31
CA SER A 51 -16.92 34.33 -5.39
C SER A 51 -15.96 35.19 -6.23
N GLY A 52 -16.24 35.32 -7.54
CA GLY A 52 -15.89 36.52 -8.33
C GLY A 52 -15.42 36.30 -9.76
N SER A 53 -16.37 36.23 -10.71
CA SER A 53 -16.16 36.28 -12.18
C SER A 53 -15.69 37.69 -12.64
N PRO A 54 -15.15 37.91 -13.87
CA PRO A 54 -15.97 37.79 -15.10
C PRO A 54 -15.28 37.18 -16.35
N GLU A 55 -16.09 36.37 -17.05
CA GLU A 55 -16.23 36.19 -18.51
C GLU A 55 -15.04 36.52 -19.43
N GLN A 56 -14.44 35.48 -20.04
CA GLN A 56 -14.00 35.52 -21.44
C GLN A 56 -14.29 34.20 -22.16
N ASP A 57 -14.60 34.34 -23.46
CA ASP A 57 -15.31 33.42 -24.35
C ASP A 57 -14.73 32.01 -24.53
N LEU A 58 -15.65 31.03 -24.60
CA LEU A 58 -15.43 29.67 -25.10
C LEU A 58 -15.15 29.68 -26.62
N PRO A 59 -14.23 28.81 -27.08
CA PRO A 59 -14.44 28.10 -28.34
C PRO A 59 -14.44 26.58 -28.15
N SER A 60 -15.36 25.92 -28.85
CA SER A 60 -15.45 24.46 -29.04
C SER A 60 -15.00 24.12 -30.47
N PRO A 61 -14.88 22.84 -30.87
CA PRO A 61 -13.87 21.87 -30.48
C PRO A 61 -13.01 21.49 -31.72
N GLY A 62 -11.69 21.35 -31.56
CA GLY A 62 -10.86 20.88 -32.66
C GLY A 62 -9.38 20.78 -32.28
N GLU A 63 -8.81 19.61 -32.56
CA GLU A 63 -7.38 19.27 -32.50
C GLU A 63 -6.83 18.95 -31.11
N ALA A 64 -7.07 17.70 -30.69
CA ALA A 64 -6.27 17.03 -29.66
C ALA A 64 -4.81 16.94 -30.13
N SER A 65 -3.90 17.53 -29.36
CA SER A 65 -2.46 17.33 -29.50
C SER A 65 -2.12 15.92 -29.03
N ASP A 66 -1.66 15.12 -29.98
CA ASP A 66 -1.22 13.74 -29.85
C ASP A 66 0.06 13.67 -29.00
N SER A 67 -0.08 13.18 -27.77
CA SER A 67 1.04 12.69 -26.96
C SER A 67 0.60 11.44 -26.20
N GLN A 68 0.42 10.35 -26.96
CA GLN A 68 0.39 9.01 -26.38
C GLN A 68 1.74 8.67 -25.74
N PRO A 69 1.80 8.13 -24.51
CA PRO A 69 2.98 7.45 -24.02
C PRO A 69 3.22 6.17 -24.86
N LYS A 70 4.49 5.93 -25.21
CA LYS A 70 4.93 4.82 -26.08
C LYS A 70 4.69 3.45 -25.43
N PRO A 71 4.40 2.41 -26.23
CA PRO A 71 3.97 1.10 -25.74
C PRO A 71 5.12 0.28 -25.13
N VAL A 72 4.97 -0.10 -23.86
CA VAL A 72 5.79 -1.12 -23.19
C VAL A 72 5.28 -2.52 -23.59
N ASN A 73 6.20 -3.46 -23.78
CA ASN A 73 5.95 -4.80 -24.34
C ASN A 73 4.97 -5.63 -23.48
N ARG A 74 3.81 -5.96 -24.07
CA ARG A 74 2.56 -6.41 -23.43
C ARG A 74 2.46 -7.92 -23.18
N LYS A 75 3.39 -8.56 -22.49
CA LYS A 75 3.12 -9.91 -21.96
C LYS A 75 3.56 -10.04 -20.52
N LYS A 76 2.55 -10.20 -19.66
CA LYS A 76 2.61 -10.60 -18.24
C LYS A 76 2.74 -9.47 -17.23
N LEU A 77 1.62 -8.77 -17.04
CA LEU A 77 1.09 -8.36 -15.74
C LEU A 77 -0.38 -7.99 -15.99
N ALA A 78 -1.33 -8.85 -15.62
CA ALA A 78 -2.73 -8.44 -15.56
C ALA A 78 -2.88 -7.62 -14.28
N LEU A 79 -2.73 -6.31 -14.41
CA LEU A 79 -2.76 -5.36 -13.32
C LEU A 79 -4.21 -5.27 -12.79
N VAL A 80 -4.32 -5.44 -11.47
CA VAL A 80 -5.22 -4.75 -10.54
C VAL A 80 -6.36 -4.04 -11.26
N ILE A 81 -7.52 -4.70 -11.32
CA ILE A 81 -8.76 -4.01 -11.71
C ILE A 81 -9.05 -3.01 -10.60
N GLY A 82 -8.86 -1.74 -10.94
CA GLY A 82 -8.92 -0.59 -10.05
C GLY A 82 -10.21 -0.45 -9.26
N GLY A 83 -10.06 0.09 -8.06
CA GLY A 83 -11.15 0.51 -7.20
C GLY A 83 -10.73 0.60 -5.73
N ALA A 84 -10.18 1.75 -5.35
CA ALA A 84 -10.06 2.29 -4.00
C ALA A 84 -9.32 1.44 -2.93
N VAL A 85 -8.21 2.02 -2.44
CA VAL A 85 -7.53 1.82 -1.15
C VAL A 85 -8.11 0.69 -0.25
N LEU A 86 -7.35 -0.40 -0.16
CA LEU A 86 -7.50 -1.52 0.77
C LEU A 86 -7.22 -1.08 2.21
N VAL A 87 -8.27 -0.77 2.97
CA VAL A 87 -8.13 -0.52 4.41
C VAL A 87 -8.49 -1.77 5.24
N LEU A 88 -9.42 -2.62 4.77
CA LEU A 88 -9.93 -3.74 5.59
C LEU A 88 -8.98 -4.96 5.69
N ALA A 89 -8.17 -5.24 4.67
CA ALA A 89 -7.20 -6.34 4.74
C ALA A 89 -6.15 -6.12 5.85
N LEU A 90 -5.77 -4.87 6.13
CA LEU A 90 -4.89 -4.51 7.25
C LEU A 90 -5.63 -4.54 8.60
N ILE A 91 -6.91 -4.19 8.63
CA ILE A 91 -7.72 -4.21 9.86
C ILE A 91 -8.06 -5.64 10.29
N ALA A 92 -8.34 -6.58 9.38
CA ALA A 92 -8.54 -7.99 9.74
C ALA A 92 -7.32 -8.57 10.50
N VAL A 93 -6.11 -8.24 10.05
CA VAL A 93 -4.85 -8.60 10.73
C VAL A 93 -4.75 -7.92 12.10
N ALA A 94 -5.12 -6.64 12.22
CA ALA A 94 -5.08 -5.91 13.49
C ALA A 94 -6.13 -6.43 14.51
N ILE A 95 -7.36 -6.73 14.08
CA ILE A 95 -8.42 -7.35 14.90
C ILE A 95 -7.95 -8.71 15.42
N TRP A 96 -7.26 -9.50 14.58
CA TRP A 96 -6.70 -10.80 14.97
C TRP A 96 -5.64 -10.69 16.08
N PHE A 97 -4.82 -9.64 16.08
CA PHE A 97 -3.86 -9.37 17.16
C PHE A 97 -4.53 -8.86 18.45
N LEU A 98 -5.63 -8.11 18.35
CA LEU A 98 -6.32 -7.51 19.51
C LEU A 98 -7.31 -8.46 20.20
N ALA A 99 -7.85 -9.46 19.49
CA ALA A 99 -8.82 -10.41 20.04
C ALA A 99 -8.21 -11.55 20.89
N ARG A 100 -6.88 -11.61 21.04
CA ARG A 100 -6.21 -12.59 21.91
C ARG A 100 -5.79 -11.96 23.24
N PRO A 101 -5.92 -12.67 24.38
CA PRO A 101 -5.31 -12.21 25.62
C PRO A 101 -3.81 -12.05 25.39
N ALA A 102 -3.31 -10.84 25.67
CA ALA A 102 -1.91 -10.50 25.50
C ALA A 102 -1.03 -11.38 26.39
N GLU A 103 -0.42 -12.43 25.82
CA GLU A 103 0.78 -13.01 26.39
C GLU A 103 1.97 -12.16 25.94
N SER A 104 2.62 -11.56 26.94
CA SER A 104 3.80 -10.70 26.81
C SER A 104 4.84 -11.27 25.83
N LEU A 105 5.37 -10.39 24.96
CA LEU A 105 6.53 -10.66 24.11
C LEU A 105 7.67 -11.34 24.92
N PRO A 106 8.32 -12.40 24.41
CA PRO A 106 9.38 -13.08 25.13
C PRO A 106 10.61 -12.18 25.26
N THR A 107 11.02 -11.89 26.49
CA THR A 107 12.40 -11.48 26.80
C THR A 107 13.29 -12.73 26.75
N GLU A 108 14.52 -12.58 26.25
CA GLU A 108 15.57 -13.61 26.12
C GLU A 108 15.76 -14.55 27.34
N PRO A 109 16.32 -15.76 27.15
CA PRO A 109 16.15 -16.88 28.07
C PRO A 109 17.03 -16.75 29.31
N ALA A 110 16.40 -16.69 30.48
CA ALA A 110 17.04 -17.00 31.75
C ALA A 110 16.80 -18.47 32.14
N GLU A 111 17.84 -19.09 32.68
CA GLU A 111 17.97 -20.51 32.98
C GLU A 111 16.80 -21.14 33.78
N SER A 112 16.47 -22.35 33.34
CA SER A 112 15.80 -23.45 34.04
C SER A 112 15.84 -23.42 35.58
N THR A 113 14.66 -23.47 36.22
CA THR A 113 14.34 -24.49 37.22
C THR A 113 12.85 -24.82 37.21
N ALA A 114 12.53 -26.11 37.18
CA ALA A 114 11.17 -26.64 37.15
C ALA A 114 10.46 -26.57 38.51
N SER A 115 9.15 -26.31 38.50
CA SER A 115 8.22 -26.83 39.51
C SER A 115 6.81 -26.94 38.96
N THR A 116 6.25 -28.14 39.08
CA THR A 116 4.88 -28.53 38.74
C THR A 116 3.90 -28.10 39.83
N THR A 117 2.81 -27.45 39.45
CA THR A 117 1.53 -27.55 40.18
C THR A 117 0.36 -27.46 39.21
N ASP A 118 -0.40 -28.55 39.23
CA ASP A 118 -1.65 -28.83 38.56
C ASP A 118 -2.79 -28.01 39.19
N THR A 119 -3.53 -27.25 38.37
CA THR A 119 -4.86 -26.72 38.71
C THR A 119 -5.59 -26.33 37.43
N THR A 120 -6.52 -27.17 36.99
CA THR A 120 -7.63 -26.79 36.09
C THR A 120 -8.58 -25.85 36.84
N PRO A 121 -9.04 -24.76 36.20
CA PRO A 121 -10.50 -24.63 36.04
C PRO A 121 -10.96 -23.99 34.72
N GLU A 122 -12.13 -24.48 34.31
CA GLU A 122 -13.21 -23.76 33.61
C GLU A 122 -13.11 -23.48 32.10
N GLU A 123 -13.74 -24.41 31.37
CA GLU A 123 -14.44 -24.28 30.09
C GLU A 123 -14.82 -22.83 29.73
N THR A 124 -13.97 -22.20 28.93
CA THR A 124 -14.23 -20.92 28.26
C THR A 124 -14.09 -21.18 26.77
N ALA A 125 -15.11 -20.77 25.99
CA ALA A 125 -15.34 -21.11 24.59
C ALA A 125 -14.07 -21.27 23.72
N GLU A 126 -13.97 -22.41 23.01
CA GLU A 126 -12.87 -22.65 22.08
C GLU A 126 -12.86 -21.61 20.95
N PRO A 127 -11.69 -21.10 20.53
CA PRO A 127 -11.59 -20.26 19.35
C PRO A 127 -11.89 -21.12 18.12
N THR A 128 -13.08 -20.94 17.55
CA THR A 128 -13.47 -21.49 16.24
C THR A 128 -12.61 -20.86 15.15
N GLY A 129 -11.51 -21.50 14.76
CA GLY A 129 -10.59 -20.92 13.76
C GLY A 129 -9.33 -21.72 13.44
N VAL A 130 -9.20 -22.98 13.85
CA VAL A 130 -8.03 -23.77 13.48
C VAL A 130 -8.25 -24.33 12.07
N LEU A 131 -7.50 -23.84 11.10
CA LEU A 131 -7.38 -24.49 9.81
C LEU A 131 -6.80 -25.89 10.03
N VAL A 132 -7.67 -26.90 9.92
CA VAL A 132 -7.39 -28.28 10.34
C VAL A 132 -6.66 -29.10 9.30
N ARG A 133 -6.67 -28.68 8.03
CA ARG A 133 -5.99 -29.38 6.93
C ARG A 133 -4.65 -28.73 6.62
N GLU A 134 -3.66 -29.58 6.32
CA GLU A 134 -2.35 -29.15 5.84
C GLU A 134 -2.42 -28.60 4.40
N ASP A 135 -3.43 -29.02 3.64
CA ASP A 135 -3.61 -28.67 2.23
C ASP A 135 -5.10 -28.54 1.87
N TYR A 136 -5.47 -27.39 1.33
CA TYR A 136 -6.81 -27.07 0.83
C TYR A 136 -6.91 -27.09 -0.70
N THR A 137 -5.80 -27.27 -1.40
CA THR A 137 -5.75 -27.28 -2.85
C THR A 137 -6.51 -28.48 -3.44
N PHE A 138 -7.27 -28.24 -4.50
CA PHE A 138 -8.04 -29.28 -5.21
C PHE A 138 -7.13 -30.12 -6.12
N GLU A 139 -7.20 -31.44 -5.95
CA GLU A 139 -6.37 -32.43 -6.69
C GLU A 139 -7.12 -33.18 -7.80
N GLY A 140 -8.40 -32.86 -8.06
CA GLY A 140 -9.18 -33.50 -9.12
C GLY A 140 -9.02 -32.85 -10.50
N ASP A 141 -9.53 -33.53 -11.54
CA ASP A 141 -9.48 -33.04 -12.93
C ASP A 141 -10.53 -31.95 -13.23
N ASP A 142 -11.64 -31.92 -12.50
CA ASP A 142 -12.74 -30.96 -12.70
C ASP A 142 -13.25 -30.47 -11.34
N ILE A 143 -12.92 -29.21 -11.00
CA ILE A 143 -13.33 -28.55 -9.76
C ILE A 143 -14.78 -28.07 -9.80
N THR A 144 -15.41 -28.00 -10.98
CA THR A 144 -16.73 -27.39 -11.19
C THR A 144 -17.82 -27.89 -10.22
N PRO A 145 -17.93 -29.21 -9.92
CA PRO A 145 -18.93 -29.71 -8.96
C PRO A 145 -18.75 -29.18 -7.54
N GLU A 146 -17.53 -28.80 -7.17
CA GLU A 146 -17.18 -28.31 -5.84
C GLU A 146 -17.48 -26.83 -5.67
N LEU A 147 -17.45 -26.05 -6.76
CA LEU A 147 -17.58 -24.58 -6.72
C LEU A 147 -18.91 -24.08 -6.17
N SER A 148 -19.98 -24.86 -6.31
CA SER A 148 -21.31 -24.51 -5.79
C SER A 148 -21.53 -24.89 -4.33
N LYS A 149 -20.62 -25.67 -3.72
CA LYS A 149 -20.78 -26.12 -2.33
C LYS A 149 -20.57 -24.94 -1.38
N ALA A 150 -21.46 -24.85 -0.40
CA ALA A 150 -21.36 -23.93 0.72
C ALA A 150 -20.17 -24.29 1.60
N VAL A 151 -19.37 -23.29 1.96
CA VAL A 151 -18.22 -23.42 2.87
C VAL A 151 -18.32 -22.51 4.09
N ALA A 152 -19.13 -21.46 4.02
CA ALA A 152 -19.48 -20.66 5.18
C ALA A 152 -20.91 -20.13 5.07
N THR A 153 -21.53 -19.87 6.21
CA THR A 153 -22.90 -19.33 6.29
C THR A 153 -23.01 -18.23 7.33
N MET A 154 -23.75 -17.17 7.01
CA MET A 154 -24.06 -16.06 7.91
C MET A 154 -25.54 -15.68 7.71
N GLY A 155 -26.41 -16.10 8.63
CA GLY A 155 -27.85 -16.06 8.42
C GLY A 155 -28.25 -16.86 7.17
N ASP A 156 -28.98 -16.24 6.25
CA ASP A 156 -29.37 -16.85 4.96
C ASP A 156 -28.28 -16.71 3.87
N ALA A 157 -27.21 -15.96 4.13
CA ALA A 157 -26.11 -15.79 3.19
C ALA A 157 -25.14 -16.98 3.23
N THR A 158 -24.58 -17.33 2.08
CA THR A 158 -23.66 -18.45 1.93
C THR A 158 -22.43 -18.03 1.13
N LEU A 159 -21.25 -18.39 1.62
CA LEU A 159 -20.02 -18.42 0.85
C LEU A 159 -19.91 -19.77 0.15
N SER A 160 -19.78 -19.77 -1.17
CA SER A 160 -19.47 -20.97 -1.95
C SER A 160 -17.97 -21.08 -2.22
N ASN A 161 -17.47 -22.27 -2.54
CA ASN A 161 -16.08 -22.43 -3.00
C ASN A 161 -15.75 -21.52 -4.19
N GLY A 162 -16.67 -21.35 -5.14
CA GLY A 162 -16.47 -20.49 -6.30
C GLY A 162 -16.24 -19.02 -5.92
N LEU A 163 -17.01 -18.50 -4.97
CA LEU A 163 -16.82 -17.14 -4.47
C LEU A 163 -15.59 -17.03 -3.56
N LEU A 164 -15.32 -18.05 -2.73
CA LEU A 164 -14.13 -18.12 -1.87
C LEU A 164 -12.83 -18.03 -2.68
N GLN A 165 -12.77 -18.64 -3.87
CA GLN A 165 -11.59 -18.53 -4.73
C GLN A 165 -11.19 -17.08 -5.03
N ILE A 166 -12.18 -16.20 -5.26
CA ILE A 166 -11.93 -14.79 -5.51
C ILE A 166 -11.33 -14.12 -4.27
N PHE A 167 -11.91 -14.35 -3.09
CA PHE A 167 -11.40 -13.81 -1.83
C PHE A 167 -9.99 -14.30 -1.51
N TYR A 168 -9.72 -15.59 -1.73
CA TYR A 168 -8.42 -16.19 -1.49
C TYR A 168 -7.32 -15.57 -2.36
N TRP A 169 -7.53 -15.55 -3.68
CA TRP A 169 -6.51 -15.02 -4.59
C TRP A 169 -6.40 -13.50 -4.51
N ARG A 170 -7.49 -12.77 -4.21
CA ARG A 170 -7.40 -11.36 -3.83
C ARG A 170 -6.52 -11.16 -2.60
N SER A 171 -6.71 -11.93 -1.52
CA SER A 171 -5.87 -11.84 -0.33
C SER A 171 -4.39 -12.03 -0.66
N TYR A 172 -4.06 -12.99 -1.52
CA TYR A 172 -2.70 -13.18 -2.04
C TYR A 172 -2.19 -11.97 -2.83
N TYR A 173 -2.94 -11.48 -3.82
CA TYR A 173 -2.49 -10.36 -4.66
C TYR A 173 -2.39 -9.04 -3.90
N ASP A 174 -3.34 -8.78 -3.01
CA ASP A 174 -3.33 -7.61 -2.14
C ASP A 174 -2.09 -7.66 -1.24
N PHE A 175 -1.74 -8.82 -0.70
CA PHE A 175 -0.49 -9.00 0.03
C PHE A 175 0.73 -8.72 -0.85
N LEU A 176 0.79 -9.26 -2.08
CA LEU A 176 1.91 -8.99 -2.97
C LEU A 176 2.04 -7.50 -3.31
N ASN A 177 0.92 -6.80 -3.56
CA ASN A 177 0.94 -5.38 -3.89
C ASN A 177 1.47 -4.54 -2.73
N ASN A 178 1.06 -4.86 -1.50
CA ASN A 178 1.48 -4.11 -0.30
C ASN A 178 2.92 -4.43 0.13
N TYR A 179 3.39 -5.66 -0.10
CA TYR A 179 4.67 -6.14 0.43
C TYR A 179 5.70 -6.50 -0.65
N SER A 180 5.48 -6.11 -1.90
CA SER A 180 6.27 -6.56 -3.06
C SER A 180 7.79 -6.46 -2.87
N SER A 181 8.29 -5.36 -2.32
CA SER A 181 9.71 -5.11 -2.04
C SER A 181 10.26 -5.88 -0.84
N TYR A 182 9.40 -6.45 0.00
CA TYR A 182 9.73 -7.10 1.27
C TYR A 182 9.43 -8.61 1.32
N ILE A 183 8.72 -9.16 0.33
CA ILE A 183 8.32 -10.58 0.24
C ILE A 183 9.47 -11.56 0.57
N ALA A 184 10.67 -11.30 0.04
CA ALA A 184 11.83 -12.16 0.25
C ALA A 184 12.30 -12.16 1.74
N TYR A 185 12.20 -11.01 2.42
CA TYR A 185 12.54 -10.89 3.84
C TYR A 185 11.48 -11.51 4.75
N ILE A 186 10.22 -11.47 4.31
CA ILE A 186 9.07 -12.02 5.03
C ILE A 186 8.94 -13.54 4.83
N GLY A 187 9.74 -14.12 3.91
CA GLY A 187 9.84 -15.58 3.75
C GLY A 187 8.78 -16.20 2.84
N LEU A 188 8.17 -15.40 1.95
CA LEU A 188 7.28 -15.91 0.90
C LEU A 188 8.06 -16.10 -0.40
N ASP A 189 8.12 -17.33 -0.91
CA ASP A 189 8.65 -17.65 -2.23
C ASP A 189 7.48 -17.94 -3.18
N THR A 190 7.17 -16.97 -4.06
CA THR A 190 6.04 -17.05 -5.00
C THR A 190 6.20 -18.13 -6.08
N THR A 191 7.39 -18.75 -6.17
CA THR A 191 7.67 -19.86 -7.09
C THR A 191 7.38 -21.24 -6.51
N LYS A 192 7.09 -21.31 -5.20
CA LYS A 192 6.79 -22.56 -4.49
C LYS A 192 5.32 -22.65 -4.09
N PRO A 193 4.79 -23.86 -3.87
CA PRO A 193 3.44 -24.04 -3.34
C PRO A 193 3.25 -23.32 -2.00
N LEU A 194 2.12 -22.64 -1.82
CA LEU A 194 1.84 -21.84 -0.62
C LEU A 194 1.56 -22.71 0.63
N ASN A 195 1.06 -23.93 0.42
CA ASN A 195 0.83 -24.92 1.46
C ASN A 195 2.12 -25.60 1.96
N GLU A 196 3.23 -25.50 1.22
CA GLU A 196 4.54 -26.07 1.62
C GLU A 196 5.44 -25.07 2.37
N GLN A 197 4.98 -23.84 2.54
CA GLN A 197 5.78 -22.75 3.10
C GLN A 197 5.16 -22.22 4.39
N THR A 198 5.96 -22.11 5.45
CA THR A 198 5.52 -21.50 6.71
C THR A 198 5.35 -20.00 6.57
N CYS A 199 4.23 -19.46 7.05
CA CYS A 199 3.98 -18.03 7.08
C CYS A 199 4.81 -17.35 8.18
N GLY A 200 5.72 -16.45 7.78
CA GLY A 200 6.57 -15.68 8.69
C GLY A 200 5.87 -14.53 9.41
N MET A 201 4.64 -14.18 9.00
CA MET A 201 3.87 -13.06 9.56
C MET A 201 2.91 -13.47 10.67
N SER A 202 2.64 -14.76 10.81
CA SER A 202 1.67 -15.25 11.77
C SER A 202 2.32 -15.57 13.12
N SER A 203 1.70 -15.14 14.21
CA SER A 203 2.07 -15.57 15.57
C SER A 203 1.72 -17.04 15.84
N THR A 204 0.81 -17.61 15.04
CA THR A 204 0.40 -19.02 15.09
C THR A 204 1.07 -19.76 13.94
N THR A 205 1.69 -20.91 14.20
CA THR A 205 2.29 -21.71 13.14
C THR A 205 1.23 -22.13 12.11
N MET A 206 1.33 -21.60 10.90
CA MET A 206 0.47 -21.92 9.75
C MET A 206 1.24 -21.77 8.44
N THR A 207 0.70 -22.33 7.36
CA THR A 207 1.25 -22.16 6.00
C THR A 207 0.81 -20.84 5.38
N TRP A 208 1.45 -20.40 4.29
CA TRP A 208 0.97 -19.24 3.54
C TRP A 208 -0.41 -19.48 2.91
N GLU A 209 -0.71 -20.71 2.45
CA GLU A 209 -2.06 -21.07 1.99
C GLU A 209 -3.09 -20.85 3.11
N GLN A 210 -2.78 -21.34 4.31
CA GLN A 210 -3.65 -21.18 5.46
C GLN A 210 -3.85 -19.71 5.84
N PHE A 211 -2.78 -18.92 5.81
CA PHE A 211 -2.85 -17.48 6.10
C PHE A 211 -3.79 -16.73 5.13
N PHE A 212 -3.66 -16.97 3.82
CA PHE A 212 -4.54 -16.32 2.83
C PHE A 212 -5.97 -16.85 2.89
N LEU A 213 -6.18 -18.13 3.22
CA LEU A 213 -7.50 -18.69 3.41
C LEU A 213 -8.22 -18.10 4.64
N ASP A 214 -7.51 -17.95 5.76
CA ASP A 214 -8.05 -17.32 6.97
C ASP A 214 -8.46 -15.86 6.68
N ASN A 215 -7.58 -15.09 6.03
CA ASN A 215 -7.88 -13.72 5.61
C ASN A 215 -9.09 -13.66 4.66
N ALA A 216 -9.22 -14.60 3.72
CA ALA A 216 -10.34 -14.67 2.79
C ALA A 216 -11.68 -14.91 3.49
N LEU A 217 -11.71 -15.85 4.43
CA LEU A 217 -12.91 -16.15 5.23
C LEU A 217 -13.32 -14.96 6.11
N GLN A 218 -12.35 -14.31 6.76
CA GLN A 218 -12.60 -13.13 7.59
C GLN A 218 -13.08 -11.94 6.75
N THR A 219 -12.47 -11.69 5.59
CA THR A 219 -12.87 -10.59 4.69
C THR A 219 -14.29 -10.80 4.17
N TRP A 220 -14.64 -12.03 3.77
CA TRP A 220 -16.02 -12.34 3.39
C TRP A 220 -16.99 -12.09 4.55
N ALA A 221 -16.66 -12.56 5.75
CA ALA A 221 -17.51 -12.39 6.92
C ALA A 221 -17.72 -10.90 7.24
N GLN A 222 -16.66 -10.08 7.20
CA GLN A 222 -16.75 -8.64 7.41
C GLN A 222 -17.65 -7.96 6.38
N TYR A 223 -17.44 -8.21 5.08
CA TYR A 223 -18.28 -7.63 4.04
C TYR A 223 -19.73 -8.06 4.20
N GLN A 224 -19.96 -9.33 4.53
CA GLN A 224 -21.31 -9.85 4.66
C GLN A 224 -22.04 -9.31 5.88
N ALA A 225 -21.35 -9.18 7.02
CA ALA A 225 -21.91 -8.58 8.22
C ALA A 225 -22.28 -7.10 8.00
N VAL A 226 -21.37 -6.34 7.39
CA VAL A 226 -21.60 -4.92 7.08
C VAL A 226 -22.75 -4.76 6.08
N ARG A 227 -22.88 -5.66 5.09
CA ARG A 227 -24.02 -5.66 4.17
C ARG A 227 -25.34 -5.92 4.90
N LEU A 228 -25.37 -6.88 5.84
CA LEU A 228 -26.58 -7.16 6.64
C LEU A 228 -26.95 -5.97 7.53
N ASP A 229 -25.97 -5.25 8.08
CA ASP A 229 -26.22 -4.00 8.80
C ASP A 229 -26.80 -2.91 7.90
N ALA A 230 -26.28 -2.78 6.66
CA ALA A 230 -26.81 -1.85 5.67
C ALA A 230 -28.27 -2.18 5.32
N GLU A 231 -28.58 -3.46 5.09
CA GLU A 231 -29.94 -3.95 4.82
C GLU A 231 -30.88 -3.68 6.00
N ALA A 232 -30.44 -3.96 7.22
CA ALA A 232 -31.20 -3.71 8.45
C ALA A 232 -31.46 -2.21 8.69
N ALA A 233 -30.52 -1.35 8.31
CA ALA A 233 -30.65 0.11 8.35
C ALA A 233 -31.54 0.67 7.21
N GLY A 234 -31.91 -0.15 6.21
CA GLY A 234 -32.60 0.32 5.01
C GLY A 234 -31.72 1.27 4.18
N TYR A 235 -30.40 1.10 4.25
CA TYR A 235 -29.44 1.92 3.53
C TYR A 235 -29.56 1.71 2.02
N THR A 236 -29.46 2.80 1.26
CA THR A 236 -29.42 2.76 -0.20
C THR A 236 -28.03 3.20 -0.63
N ILE A 237 -27.35 2.37 -1.42
CA ILE A 237 -26.01 2.68 -1.92
C ILE A 237 -25.99 3.98 -2.72
N SER A 238 -24.83 4.65 -2.71
CA SER A 238 -24.64 5.89 -3.45
C SER A 238 -24.82 5.71 -4.98
N GLU A 239 -25.16 6.80 -5.68
CA GLU A 239 -25.26 6.79 -7.14
C GLU A 239 -23.93 6.42 -7.82
N GLY A 240 -22.80 6.79 -7.22
CA GLY A 240 -21.46 6.45 -7.69
C GLY A 240 -21.23 4.94 -7.65
N THR A 241 -21.47 4.32 -6.50
CA THR A 241 -21.38 2.87 -6.30
C THR A 241 -22.32 2.12 -7.25
N GLN A 242 -23.57 2.57 -7.37
CA GLN A 242 -24.53 1.98 -8.30
C GLN A 242 -24.06 2.06 -9.77
N THR A 243 -23.47 3.18 -10.17
CA THR A 243 -22.93 3.37 -11.53
C THR A 243 -21.75 2.44 -11.81
N GLN A 244 -20.86 2.27 -10.84
CA GLN A 244 -19.72 1.38 -10.98
C GLN A 244 -20.14 -0.10 -11.02
N LEU A 245 -21.13 -0.52 -10.21
CA LEU A 245 -21.72 -1.86 -10.33
C LEU A 245 -22.35 -2.09 -11.71
N ASN A 246 -23.12 -1.12 -12.22
CA ASN A 246 -23.78 -1.23 -13.53
C ASN A 246 -22.79 -1.31 -14.71
N SER A 247 -21.60 -0.75 -14.56
CA SER A 247 -20.56 -0.75 -15.61
C SER A 247 -19.51 -1.86 -15.43
N SER A 248 -19.55 -2.62 -14.34
CA SER A 248 -18.56 -3.65 -14.00
C SER A 248 -18.33 -4.69 -15.10
N ALA A 249 -19.39 -5.18 -15.74
CA ALA A 249 -19.29 -6.14 -16.84
C ALA A 249 -18.53 -5.57 -18.05
N GLN A 250 -18.82 -4.32 -18.42
CA GLN A 250 -18.13 -3.65 -19.53
C GLN A 250 -16.65 -3.37 -19.19
N GLN A 251 -16.36 -3.06 -17.92
CA GLN A 251 -14.99 -2.87 -17.46
C GLN A 251 -14.19 -4.17 -17.55
N LEU A 252 -14.77 -5.31 -17.14
CA LEU A 252 -14.15 -6.63 -17.31
C LEU A 252 -13.83 -6.96 -18.77
N GLU A 253 -14.75 -6.67 -19.69
CA GLU A 253 -14.51 -6.86 -21.13
C GLU A 253 -13.34 -6.01 -21.63
N THR A 254 -13.27 -4.76 -21.16
CA THR A 254 -12.18 -3.84 -21.51
C THR A 254 -10.85 -4.32 -20.96
N SER A 255 -10.80 -4.77 -19.70
CA SER A 255 -9.62 -5.34 -19.07
C SER A 255 -9.13 -6.59 -19.80
N ALA A 256 -10.03 -7.52 -20.11
CA ALA A 256 -9.67 -8.75 -20.84
C ALA A 256 -9.00 -8.42 -22.18
N GLN A 257 -9.57 -7.47 -22.95
CA GLN A 257 -8.97 -7.02 -24.21
C GLN A 257 -7.62 -6.32 -24.03
N GLN A 258 -7.51 -5.44 -23.03
CA GLN A 258 -6.29 -4.68 -22.74
C GLN A 258 -5.12 -5.61 -22.40
N TYR A 259 -5.38 -6.66 -21.62
CA TYR A 259 -4.37 -7.64 -21.20
C TYR A 259 -4.20 -8.79 -22.19
N GLY A 260 -4.95 -8.80 -23.30
CA GLY A 260 -4.79 -9.77 -24.39
C GLY A 260 -5.37 -11.14 -24.10
N PHE A 261 -6.37 -11.24 -23.21
CA PHE A 261 -7.14 -12.45 -22.99
C PHE A 261 -8.20 -12.63 -24.08
N ASP A 262 -8.44 -13.89 -24.46
CA ASP A 262 -9.45 -14.24 -25.47
C ASP A 262 -10.89 -13.98 -25.00
N SER A 263 -11.12 -13.93 -23.68
CA SER A 263 -12.42 -13.64 -23.07
C SER A 263 -12.28 -13.22 -21.60
N VAL A 264 -13.35 -12.63 -21.06
CA VAL A 264 -13.47 -12.36 -19.62
C VAL A 264 -13.34 -13.64 -18.79
N GLN A 265 -13.94 -14.75 -19.25
CA GLN A 265 -13.82 -16.05 -18.56
C GLN A 265 -12.36 -16.50 -18.45
N ALA A 266 -11.60 -16.41 -19.54
CA ALA A 266 -10.19 -16.80 -19.54
C ALA A 266 -9.33 -15.93 -18.62
N MET A 267 -9.66 -14.64 -18.51
CA MET A 267 -9.01 -13.73 -17.54
C MET A 267 -9.35 -14.13 -16.10
N LEU A 268 -10.63 -14.29 -15.79
CA LEU A 268 -11.09 -14.65 -14.44
C LEU A 268 -10.53 -16.01 -13.97
N GLU A 269 -10.47 -17.00 -14.85
CA GLU A 269 -9.88 -18.30 -14.51
C GLU A 269 -8.37 -18.22 -14.31
N ALA A 270 -7.68 -17.35 -15.06
CA ALA A 270 -6.26 -17.12 -14.89
C ALA A 270 -5.93 -16.41 -13.57
N ASP A 271 -6.80 -15.50 -13.12
CA ASP A 271 -6.59 -14.71 -11.91
C ASP A 271 -7.09 -15.42 -10.65
N PHE A 272 -8.22 -16.12 -10.73
CA PHE A 272 -8.92 -16.65 -9.54
C PHE A 272 -9.09 -18.16 -9.56
N GLY A 273 -8.66 -18.85 -10.62
CA GLY A 273 -8.69 -20.30 -10.71
C GLY A 273 -9.87 -20.83 -11.52
N ALA A 274 -9.78 -22.11 -11.86
CA ALA A 274 -10.72 -22.76 -12.77
C ALA A 274 -12.18 -22.65 -12.31
N GLY A 275 -13.07 -22.36 -13.26
CA GLY A 275 -14.52 -22.29 -13.08
C GLY A 275 -15.05 -21.03 -12.37
N VAL A 276 -14.20 -20.05 -12.05
CA VAL A 276 -14.66 -18.71 -11.65
C VAL A 276 -15.33 -18.03 -12.84
N THR A 277 -16.59 -17.60 -12.65
CA THR A 277 -17.40 -17.00 -13.73
C THR A 277 -17.58 -15.49 -13.55
N ALA A 278 -18.00 -14.81 -14.61
CA ALA A 278 -18.40 -13.41 -14.54
C ALA A 278 -19.53 -13.15 -13.53
N GLU A 279 -20.46 -14.09 -13.38
CA GLU A 279 -21.53 -14.02 -12.36
C GLU A 279 -20.98 -14.14 -10.93
N THR A 280 -20.02 -15.04 -10.72
CA THR A 280 -19.35 -15.19 -9.42
C THR A 280 -18.58 -13.91 -9.08
N TYR A 281 -17.87 -13.33 -10.05
CA TYR A 281 -17.15 -12.07 -9.87
C TYR A 281 -18.08 -10.88 -9.66
N GLN A 282 -19.22 -10.83 -10.36
CA GLN A 282 -20.23 -9.81 -10.13
C GLN A 282 -20.80 -9.88 -8.70
N SER A 283 -21.05 -11.10 -8.20
CA SER A 283 -21.50 -11.31 -6.82
C SER A 283 -20.47 -10.83 -5.80
N TYR A 284 -19.18 -11.07 -6.04
CA TYR A 284 -18.08 -10.50 -5.25
C TYR A 284 -18.11 -8.96 -5.27
N MET A 285 -18.20 -8.36 -6.47
CA MET A 285 -18.22 -6.91 -6.62
C MET A 285 -19.41 -6.26 -5.91
N GLU A 286 -20.60 -6.84 -6.03
CA GLU A 286 -21.80 -6.35 -5.35
C GLU A 286 -21.65 -6.38 -3.82
N LEU A 287 -21.14 -7.49 -3.28
CA LEU A 287 -20.87 -7.64 -1.86
C LEU A 287 -19.82 -6.63 -1.38
N TYR A 288 -18.67 -6.56 -2.06
CA TYR A 288 -17.58 -5.64 -1.74
C TYR A 288 -18.05 -4.19 -1.78
N MET A 289 -18.63 -3.76 -2.91
CA MET A 289 -18.97 -2.36 -3.11
C MET A 289 -20.09 -1.87 -2.20
N THR A 290 -21.13 -2.69 -1.99
CA THR A 290 -22.25 -2.32 -1.10
C THR A 290 -21.78 -2.24 0.34
N SER A 291 -20.96 -3.20 0.79
CA SER A 291 -20.42 -3.18 2.15
C SER A 291 -19.48 -1.99 2.36
N MET A 292 -18.59 -1.70 1.41
CA MET A 292 -17.67 -0.55 1.51
C MET A 292 -18.39 0.79 1.50
N ASP A 293 -19.40 0.97 0.64
CA ASP A 293 -20.17 2.22 0.57
C ASP A 293 -20.84 2.52 1.91
N TYR A 294 -21.48 1.51 2.51
CA TYR A 294 -22.07 1.64 3.84
C TYR A 294 -21.00 1.84 4.93
N TYR A 295 -19.94 1.04 4.94
CA TYR A 295 -18.83 1.18 5.89
C TYR A 295 -18.25 2.60 5.88
N TYR A 296 -17.99 3.18 4.71
CA TYR A 296 -17.48 4.54 4.61
C TYR A 296 -18.50 5.59 5.05
N SER A 297 -19.80 5.39 4.79
CA SER A 297 -20.85 6.27 5.34
C SER A 297 -20.87 6.24 6.88
N GLN A 298 -20.60 5.08 7.47
CA GLN A 298 -20.52 4.92 8.92
C GLN A 298 -19.25 5.55 9.47
N MET A 299 -18.11 5.43 8.79
CA MET A 299 -16.85 6.08 9.18
C MET A 299 -16.96 7.61 9.11
N ASP A 300 -17.60 8.16 8.07
CA ASP A 300 -17.87 9.59 7.97
C ASP A 300 -18.72 10.09 9.15
N ALA A 301 -19.80 9.36 9.46
CA ALA A 301 -20.66 9.65 10.62
C ALA A 301 -19.93 9.50 11.97
N LEU A 302 -18.83 8.75 12.00
CA LEU A 302 -17.97 8.53 13.16
C LEU A 302 -16.72 9.43 13.15
N THR A 303 -16.66 10.47 12.33
CA THR A 303 -15.57 11.45 12.38
C THR A 303 -15.55 12.17 13.73
N PRO A 304 -14.41 12.21 14.45
CA PRO A 304 -14.34 12.83 15.77
C PRO A 304 -14.43 14.35 15.72
N SER A 305 -14.97 14.94 16.79
CA SER A 305 -14.83 16.39 17.01
C SER A 305 -13.42 16.74 17.51
N ALA A 306 -13.04 18.02 17.40
CA ALA A 306 -11.75 18.48 17.91
C ALA A 306 -11.60 18.22 19.42
N GLU A 307 -12.68 18.37 20.19
CA GLU A 307 -12.70 18.07 21.62
C GLU A 307 -12.48 16.57 21.90
N GLU A 308 -13.01 15.69 21.06
CA GLU A 308 -12.81 14.25 21.20
C GLU A 308 -11.37 13.85 20.90
N VAL A 309 -10.75 14.43 19.86
CA VAL A 309 -9.33 14.20 19.55
C VAL A 309 -8.42 14.71 20.66
N GLU A 310 -8.70 15.89 21.21
CA GLU A 310 -7.96 16.44 22.34
C GLU A 310 -8.04 15.55 23.58
N ALA A 311 -9.25 15.10 23.94
CA ALA A 311 -9.47 14.20 25.06
C ALA A 311 -8.75 12.85 24.85
N TYR A 312 -8.85 12.30 23.65
CA TYR A 312 -8.18 11.04 23.29
C TYR A 312 -6.65 11.16 23.43
N TYR A 313 -6.06 12.26 22.95
CA TYR A 313 -4.62 12.49 23.13
C TYR A 313 -4.27 12.59 24.63
N ASP A 314 -5.03 13.36 25.41
CA ASP A 314 -4.74 13.57 26.83
C ASP A 314 -4.87 12.27 27.65
N GLU A 315 -5.82 11.40 27.30
CA GLU A 315 -6.00 10.07 27.90
C GLU A 315 -4.86 9.10 27.53
N ASN A 316 -4.29 9.24 26.33
CA ASN A 316 -3.24 8.37 25.78
C ASN A 316 -1.86 9.05 25.73
N GLN A 317 -1.67 10.15 26.47
CA GLN A 317 -0.50 11.03 26.33
C GLN A 317 0.81 10.28 26.51
N GLU A 318 0.88 9.35 27.46
CA GLU A 318 2.10 8.59 27.72
C GLU A 318 2.54 7.79 26.49
N THR A 319 1.61 7.13 25.79
CA THR A 319 1.88 6.39 24.56
C THR A 319 2.36 7.33 23.45
N PHE A 320 1.71 8.48 23.29
CA PHE A 320 2.12 9.47 22.28
C PHE A 320 3.52 10.02 22.54
N THR A 321 3.82 10.46 23.77
CA THR A 321 5.14 10.98 24.13
C THR A 321 6.22 9.91 24.01
N GLN A 322 5.95 8.64 24.35
CA GLN A 322 6.89 7.54 24.13
C GLN A 322 7.23 7.34 22.64
N ASN A 323 6.28 7.64 21.76
CA ASN A 323 6.46 7.61 20.31
C ASN A 323 7.00 8.94 19.73
N GLY A 324 7.42 9.88 20.59
CA GLY A 324 7.97 11.18 20.17
C GLY A 324 6.92 12.18 19.67
N ILE A 325 5.65 11.97 20.02
CA ILE A 325 4.53 12.80 19.58
C ILE A 325 4.09 13.68 20.75
N ASP A 326 4.70 14.85 20.87
CA ASP A 326 4.35 15.84 21.89
C ASP A 326 3.26 16.81 21.41
N LYS A 327 2.39 17.24 22.33
CA LYS A 327 1.33 18.24 22.08
C LYS A 327 1.94 19.63 21.87
N ASN A 328 2.37 19.91 20.65
CA ASN A 328 3.01 21.16 20.23
C ASN A 328 2.45 21.67 18.88
N GLU A 329 3.01 22.77 18.39
CA GLU A 329 2.59 23.43 17.14
C GLU A 329 3.30 22.87 15.89
N THR A 330 4.01 21.73 16.00
CA THR A 330 4.65 21.12 14.83
C THR A 330 3.55 20.72 13.83
N PRO A 331 3.60 21.19 12.58
CA PRO A 331 2.60 20.85 11.57
C PRO A 331 2.65 19.35 11.26
N ALA A 332 1.50 18.77 10.92
CA ALA A 332 1.40 17.36 10.55
C ALA A 332 2.18 17.04 9.29
N THR A 333 2.14 17.94 8.31
CA THR A 333 2.90 17.82 7.07
C THR A 333 3.41 19.18 6.57
N ILE A 334 4.44 19.14 5.75
CA ILE A 334 4.97 20.30 5.02
C ILE A 334 5.12 19.98 3.54
N ASN A 335 5.08 21.02 2.72
CA ASN A 335 5.47 20.98 1.32
C ASN A 335 6.75 21.80 1.15
N VAL A 336 7.74 21.23 0.46
CA VAL A 336 9.05 21.84 0.28
C VAL A 336 9.60 21.54 -1.10
N ARG A 337 10.25 22.50 -1.74
CA ARG A 337 11.07 22.23 -2.93
C ARG A 337 12.53 22.15 -2.54
N HIS A 338 13.26 21.27 -3.21
CA HIS A 338 14.69 21.18 -3.03
C HIS A 338 15.47 21.00 -4.34
N ILE A 339 16.74 21.37 -4.31
CA ILE A 339 17.74 21.05 -5.33
C ILE A 339 18.89 20.37 -4.61
N LEU A 340 19.12 19.09 -4.89
CA LEU A 340 20.26 18.36 -4.36
C LEU A 340 21.50 18.57 -5.23
N ILE A 341 22.53 19.21 -4.69
CA ILE A 341 23.86 19.19 -5.28
C ILE A 341 24.66 18.05 -4.65
N GLN A 342 24.76 16.94 -5.39
CA GLN A 342 25.54 15.78 -4.97
C GLN A 342 27.05 16.03 -5.12
N PRO A 343 27.89 15.51 -4.22
CA PRO A 343 29.33 15.59 -4.40
C PRO A 343 29.83 14.84 -5.64
N GLU A 344 30.81 15.44 -6.32
CA GLU A 344 31.45 14.87 -7.50
C GLU A 344 32.67 14.00 -7.12
N GLY A 345 33.05 13.10 -8.04
CA GLY A 345 34.23 12.24 -7.92
C GLY A 345 33.92 10.84 -7.41
N GLU A 346 34.98 10.06 -7.18
CA GLU A 346 34.86 8.69 -6.67
C GLU A 346 34.34 8.72 -5.23
N LYS A 347 33.34 7.87 -4.94
CA LYS A 347 32.79 7.68 -3.59
C LYS A 347 33.87 7.04 -2.71
N ALA A 348 33.99 7.48 -1.47
CA ALA A 348 34.92 6.90 -0.49
C ALA A 348 34.48 5.49 -0.05
N GLY A 349 33.19 5.18 -0.19
CA GLY A 349 32.60 3.88 0.08
C GLY A 349 31.08 3.92 0.04
N THR A 350 30.48 2.94 0.69
CA THR A 350 29.04 2.82 0.87
C THR A 350 28.77 2.55 2.35
N ASP A 351 27.75 3.17 2.93
CA ASP A 351 27.32 2.89 4.31
C ASP A 351 26.52 1.58 4.40
N ASP A 352 26.14 1.19 5.62
CA ASP A 352 25.37 -0.04 5.88
C ASP A 352 23.96 -0.02 5.25
N ASN A 353 23.49 1.18 4.87
CA ASN A 353 22.21 1.42 4.23
C ASN A 353 22.31 1.49 2.69
N GLY A 354 23.51 1.28 2.13
CA GLY A 354 23.70 1.33 0.68
C GLY A 354 23.94 2.73 0.11
N ASN A 355 24.03 3.78 0.95
CA ASN A 355 24.25 5.14 0.52
C ASN A 355 25.73 5.42 0.24
N ALA A 356 25.99 6.30 -0.72
CA ALA A 356 27.33 6.76 -1.03
C ALA A 356 27.94 7.54 0.14
N VAL A 357 29.17 7.18 0.51
CA VAL A 357 29.97 7.94 1.47
C VAL A 357 30.95 8.82 0.71
N TYR A 358 30.97 10.11 1.04
CA TYR A 358 31.85 11.11 0.44
C TYR A 358 32.85 11.65 1.45
N SER A 359 33.99 12.14 0.97
CA SER A 359 34.96 12.85 1.80
C SER A 359 34.45 14.24 2.18
N GLU A 360 34.99 14.81 3.27
CA GLU A 360 34.70 16.18 3.69
C GLU A 360 35.02 17.21 2.59
N GLU A 361 36.07 16.99 1.80
CA GLU A 361 36.44 17.86 0.68
C GLU A 361 35.38 17.84 -0.43
N GLN A 362 34.82 16.65 -0.73
CA GLN A 362 33.77 16.51 -1.72
C GLN A 362 32.46 17.17 -1.25
N LEU A 363 32.09 16.99 0.02
CA LEU A 363 30.92 17.64 0.60
C LEU A 363 31.07 19.18 0.61
N ALA A 364 32.27 19.68 0.96
CA ALA A 364 32.57 21.11 0.91
C ALA A 364 32.46 21.67 -0.53
N ALA A 365 32.96 20.94 -1.54
CA ALA A 365 32.84 21.34 -2.94
C ALA A 365 31.38 21.36 -3.43
N ALA A 366 30.56 20.39 -3.00
CA ALA A 366 29.13 20.37 -3.28
C ALA A 366 28.43 21.58 -2.65
N LYS A 367 28.76 21.92 -1.40
CA LYS A 367 28.26 23.10 -0.72
C LYS A 367 28.63 24.41 -1.43
N GLU A 368 29.88 24.55 -1.90
CA GLU A 368 30.29 25.73 -2.66
C GLU A 368 29.48 25.90 -3.95
N LYS A 369 29.19 24.80 -4.66
CA LYS A 369 28.34 24.82 -5.84
C LYS A 369 26.89 25.16 -5.52
N ALA A 370 26.33 24.57 -4.47
CA ALA A 370 25.00 24.89 -3.99
C ALA A 370 24.89 26.36 -3.59
N GLN A 371 25.89 26.91 -2.90
CA GLN A 371 25.94 28.33 -2.56
C GLN A 371 25.98 29.21 -3.81
N ALA A 372 26.80 28.88 -4.81
CA ALA A 372 26.87 29.66 -6.04
C ALA A 372 25.54 29.66 -6.82
N LEU A 373 24.88 28.49 -6.91
CA LEU A 373 23.57 28.37 -7.54
C LEU A 373 22.49 29.12 -6.76
N TYR A 374 22.52 29.02 -5.43
CA TYR A 374 21.60 29.74 -4.55
C TYR A 374 21.77 31.26 -4.65
N ASP A 375 23.01 31.75 -4.66
CA ASP A 375 23.31 33.17 -4.85
C ASP A 375 22.86 33.67 -6.23
N GLN A 376 23.02 32.85 -7.28
CA GLN A 376 22.52 33.14 -8.62
C GLN A 376 21.00 33.27 -8.63
N TRP A 377 20.28 32.34 -7.99
CA TRP A 377 18.83 32.36 -7.89
C TRP A 377 18.33 33.58 -7.09
N LEU A 378 18.96 33.87 -5.95
CA LEU A 378 18.66 35.04 -5.11
C LEU A 378 18.88 36.37 -5.84
N ALA A 379 19.82 36.42 -6.77
CA ALA A 379 20.06 37.59 -7.62
C ALA A 379 19.04 37.74 -8.77
N GLY A 380 18.27 36.68 -9.05
CA GLY A 380 17.21 36.62 -10.07
C GLY A 380 15.85 37.05 -9.54
N GLU A 381 14.78 36.38 -10.01
CA GLU A 381 13.42 36.64 -9.56
C GLU A 381 13.16 36.14 -8.13
N ALA A 382 13.90 35.11 -7.70
CA ALA A 382 13.80 34.50 -6.38
C ALA A 382 12.36 34.11 -5.98
N THR A 383 11.57 33.65 -6.95
CA THR A 383 10.20 33.13 -6.77
C THR A 383 10.20 31.61 -6.76
N GLU A 384 9.14 31.00 -6.23
CA GLU A 384 8.95 29.53 -6.29
C GLU A 384 9.02 29.00 -7.74
N ALA A 385 8.38 29.69 -8.69
CA ALA A 385 8.42 29.30 -10.10
C ALA A 385 9.85 29.31 -10.66
N SER A 386 10.60 30.39 -10.41
CA SER A 386 12.00 30.45 -10.83
C SER A 386 12.91 29.45 -10.10
N PHE A 387 12.51 28.96 -8.92
CA PHE A 387 13.20 27.88 -8.22
C PHE A 387 12.94 26.53 -8.90
N ALA A 388 11.67 26.25 -9.21
CA ALA A 388 11.27 25.03 -9.91
C ALA A 388 11.98 24.89 -11.26
N ASP A 389 12.12 25.99 -12.01
CA ASP A 389 12.84 26.02 -13.29
C ASP A 389 14.33 25.64 -13.16
N LEU A 390 14.96 25.88 -12.00
CA LEU A 390 16.36 25.50 -11.77
C LEU A 390 16.54 24.02 -11.48
N VAL A 391 15.50 23.31 -11.04
CA VAL A 391 15.64 21.92 -10.58
C VAL A 391 16.04 21.00 -11.73
N GLU A 392 15.43 21.15 -12.90
CA GLU A 392 15.66 20.28 -14.07
C GLU A 392 17.14 20.19 -14.46
N ASP A 393 17.83 21.32 -14.45
CA ASP A 393 19.23 21.40 -14.89
C ASP A 393 20.25 21.12 -13.78
N ASN A 394 19.84 21.16 -12.50
CA ASN A 394 20.79 21.23 -11.39
C ASN A 394 20.62 20.17 -10.30
N SER A 395 19.43 19.58 -10.15
CA SER A 395 19.20 18.61 -9.07
C SER A 395 19.71 17.23 -9.43
N ALA A 396 20.47 16.62 -8.52
CA ALA A 396 20.86 15.22 -8.59
C ALA A 396 19.75 14.27 -8.11
N ASP A 397 18.68 14.79 -7.49
CA ASP A 397 17.49 14.01 -7.15
C ASP A 397 16.55 13.89 -8.36
N THR A 398 16.77 12.86 -9.17
CA THR A 398 15.99 12.62 -10.39
C THR A 398 14.53 12.29 -10.12
N GLY A 399 14.18 11.86 -8.89
CA GLY A 399 12.82 11.49 -8.51
C GLY A 399 11.87 12.70 -8.43
N SER A 400 12.41 13.89 -8.13
CA SER A 400 11.63 15.12 -8.00
C SER A 400 11.84 16.11 -9.15
N VAL A 401 12.72 15.82 -10.11
CA VAL A 401 12.96 16.74 -11.25
C VAL A 401 11.68 17.04 -12.03
N SER A 402 10.84 16.03 -12.29
CA SER A 402 9.63 16.18 -13.10
C SER A 402 8.55 17.08 -12.48
N ASN A 403 8.59 17.30 -11.16
CA ASN A 403 7.65 18.16 -10.44
C ASN A 403 8.32 19.45 -9.90
N GLY A 404 9.52 19.78 -10.40
CA GLY A 404 10.26 20.99 -9.99
C GLY A 404 10.79 20.90 -8.56
N GLY A 405 11.21 19.71 -8.13
CA GLY A 405 11.89 19.46 -6.86
C GLY A 405 10.95 19.36 -5.67
N LEU A 406 9.64 19.22 -5.90
CA LEU A 406 8.62 19.30 -4.87
C LEU A 406 8.47 17.98 -4.12
N TYR A 407 8.59 18.04 -2.81
CA TYR A 407 8.07 17.04 -1.90
C TYR A 407 6.81 17.58 -1.23
N GLU A 408 5.72 16.81 -1.33
CA GLU A 408 4.42 17.15 -0.75
C GLU A 408 4.11 16.23 0.43
N GLY A 409 3.40 16.75 1.43
CA GLY A 409 2.89 15.93 2.52
C GLY A 409 3.97 15.32 3.43
N VAL A 410 5.18 15.88 3.45
CA VAL A 410 6.29 15.33 4.25
C VAL A 410 5.93 15.44 5.73
N ALA A 411 5.88 14.31 6.44
CA ALA A 411 5.62 14.26 7.86
C ALA A 411 6.93 14.32 8.69
N PRO A 412 6.85 14.71 9.98
CA PRO A 412 8.01 14.69 10.87
C PRO A 412 8.74 13.34 10.89
N ASN A 413 10.07 13.40 10.90
CA ASN A 413 11.01 12.27 11.00
C ASN A 413 11.04 11.32 9.78
N GLN A 414 10.44 11.71 8.63
CA GLN A 414 10.54 10.95 7.39
C GLN A 414 11.82 11.21 6.61
N MET A 415 12.46 12.37 6.83
CA MET A 415 13.68 12.80 6.14
C MET A 415 14.90 12.65 7.04
N VAL A 416 16.11 12.69 6.44
CA VAL A 416 17.35 12.78 7.23
C VAL A 416 17.33 13.99 8.16
N THR A 417 17.96 13.86 9.32
CA THR A 417 17.82 14.78 10.45
C THR A 417 18.00 16.24 10.06
N GLU A 418 19.04 16.59 9.28
CA GLU A 418 19.31 17.99 8.93
C GLU A 418 18.23 18.60 8.03
N PHE A 419 17.68 17.80 7.11
CA PHE A 419 16.58 18.22 6.24
C PHE A 419 15.29 18.36 7.04
N ASN A 420 14.99 17.37 7.87
CA ASN A 420 13.82 17.37 8.76
C ASN A 420 13.83 18.59 9.69
N ASP A 421 14.95 18.83 10.38
CA ASP A 421 15.09 19.93 11.33
C ASP A 421 14.94 21.30 10.65
N TRP A 422 15.40 21.45 9.40
CA TRP A 422 15.19 22.67 8.64
C TRP A 422 13.71 22.88 8.30
N CYS A 423 13.04 21.82 7.85
CA CYS A 423 11.63 21.84 7.45
C CYS A 423 10.69 22.15 8.62
N PHE A 424 10.95 21.57 9.80
CA PHE A 424 10.07 21.67 10.96
C PHE A 424 10.54 22.70 12.01
N ASP A 425 11.49 23.56 11.67
CA ASP A 425 11.82 24.72 12.50
C ASP A 425 10.57 25.61 12.65
N PRO A 426 10.14 25.94 13.88
CA PRO A 426 8.89 26.66 14.13
C PRO A 426 8.89 28.11 13.61
N THR A 427 10.02 28.61 13.13
CA THR A 427 10.14 29.94 12.52
C THR A 427 9.91 29.94 11.00
N ARG A 428 9.75 28.76 10.38
CA ARG A 428 9.55 28.62 8.94
C ARG A 428 8.21 29.18 8.49
N LYS A 429 8.23 29.84 7.33
CA LYS A 429 7.05 30.36 6.62
C LYS A 429 7.26 30.20 5.12
N ALA A 430 6.16 30.22 4.37
CA ALA A 430 6.17 30.16 2.92
C ALA A 430 7.18 31.17 2.31
N GLY A 431 8.00 30.69 1.39
CA GLY A 431 9.07 31.44 0.73
C GLY A 431 10.40 31.49 1.48
N ASP A 432 10.49 30.91 2.69
CA ASP A 432 11.78 30.78 3.36
C ASP A 432 12.69 29.83 2.58
N THR A 433 13.95 30.21 2.47
CA THR A 433 14.96 29.50 1.68
C THR A 433 16.25 29.32 2.47
N GLY A 434 17.06 28.34 2.09
CA GLY A 434 18.31 28.06 2.78
C GLY A 434 19.11 26.92 2.18
N LEU A 435 20.29 26.70 2.74
CA LEU A 435 21.15 25.57 2.41
C LEU A 435 21.14 24.57 3.57
N VAL A 436 21.00 23.29 3.25
CA VAL A 436 21.04 22.19 4.22
C VAL A 436 22.08 21.18 3.77
N GLU A 437 23.06 20.91 4.63
CA GLU A 437 24.08 19.90 4.38
C GLU A 437 23.60 18.56 4.92
N THR A 438 23.77 17.50 4.13
CA THR A 438 23.45 16.12 4.51
C THR A 438 24.57 15.20 4.01
N GLN A 439 24.50 13.91 4.35
CA GLN A 439 25.41 12.91 3.79
C GLN A 439 25.33 12.78 2.26
N PHE A 440 24.22 13.20 1.64
CA PHE A 440 24.01 13.13 0.19
C PHE A 440 24.61 14.31 -0.57
N GLY A 441 25.04 15.37 0.12
CA GLY A 441 25.46 16.63 -0.50
C GLY A 441 24.82 17.84 0.17
N CYS A 442 24.68 18.92 -0.60
CA CYS A 442 24.05 20.15 -0.12
C CYS A 442 22.73 20.37 -0.86
N HIS A 443 21.66 20.56 -0.08
CA HIS A 443 20.31 20.85 -0.58
C HIS A 443 20.08 22.35 -0.54
N ILE A 444 19.62 22.92 -1.64
CA ILE A 444 19.01 24.25 -1.67
C ILE A 444 17.53 24.04 -1.40
N MET A 445 16.99 24.73 -0.40
CA MET A 445 15.65 24.50 0.11
C MET A 445 14.74 25.70 -0.18
N TYR A 446 13.47 25.43 -0.48
CA TYR A 446 12.39 26.42 -0.58
C TYR A 446 11.15 25.89 0.15
N PHE A 447 10.77 26.55 1.24
CA PHE A 447 9.61 26.18 2.04
C PHE A 447 8.32 26.66 1.35
N VAL A 448 7.42 25.74 1.00
CA VAL A 448 6.19 26.07 0.26
C VAL A 448 5.05 26.34 1.24
N SER A 449 4.70 25.36 2.07
CA SER A 449 3.59 25.47 3.02
C SER A 449 3.70 24.44 4.15
N ALA A 450 2.91 24.67 5.20
CA ALA A 450 2.67 23.74 6.29
C ALA A 450 1.18 23.42 6.37
N SER A 451 0.82 22.23 6.84
CA SER A 451 -0.56 21.90 7.17
C SER A 451 -1.07 22.73 8.33
N GLU A 452 -2.38 23.02 8.34
CA GLU A 452 -3.03 23.71 9.45
C GLU A 452 -3.11 22.83 10.71
N LYS A 453 -3.35 21.53 10.53
CA LYS A 453 -3.36 20.56 11.64
C LYS A 453 -1.94 20.28 12.11
N THR A 454 -1.79 20.07 13.41
CA THR A 454 -0.53 19.68 14.04
C THR A 454 -0.32 18.17 13.98
N TYR A 455 0.94 17.73 14.09
CA TYR A 455 1.31 16.32 14.00
C TYR A 455 0.66 15.47 15.10
N TRP A 456 0.60 15.98 16.33
CA TRP A 456 -0.06 15.26 17.42
C TRP A 456 -1.56 15.11 17.18
N TYR A 457 -2.22 16.13 16.63
CA TYR A 457 -3.66 16.12 16.38
C TYR A 457 -3.99 15.08 15.31
N THR A 458 -3.28 15.12 14.17
CA THR A 458 -3.48 14.16 13.08
C THR A 458 -3.16 12.73 13.53
N SER A 459 -2.14 12.54 14.36
CA SER A 459 -1.79 11.22 14.90
C SER A 459 -2.87 10.69 15.83
N ALA A 460 -3.41 11.52 16.73
CA ALA A 460 -4.49 11.17 17.63
C ALA A 460 -5.80 10.89 16.88
N GLU A 461 -6.17 11.75 15.93
CA GLU A 461 -7.35 11.57 15.07
C GLU A 461 -7.26 10.26 14.28
N SER A 462 -6.09 9.96 13.69
CA SER A 462 -5.87 8.74 12.92
C SER A 462 -5.99 7.48 13.79
N GLN A 463 -5.36 7.47 14.96
CA GLN A 463 -5.43 6.33 15.89
C GLN A 463 -6.86 6.11 16.40
N MET A 464 -7.56 7.18 16.78
CA MET A 464 -8.95 7.12 17.21
C MET A 464 -9.87 6.58 16.09
N MET A 465 -9.67 7.03 14.85
CA MET A 465 -10.44 6.52 13.70
C MET A 465 -10.14 5.05 13.41
N GLN A 466 -8.90 4.60 13.59
CA GLN A 466 -8.54 3.19 13.48
C GLN A 466 -9.26 2.33 14.54
N GLU A 467 -9.32 2.80 15.79
CA GLU A 467 -10.05 2.12 16.87
C GLU A 467 -11.56 2.07 16.59
N ARG A 468 -12.16 3.20 16.18
CA ARG A 468 -13.59 3.27 15.80
C ARG A 468 -13.93 2.33 14.64
N SER A 469 -13.06 2.26 13.63
CA SER A 469 -13.16 1.33 12.52
C SER A 469 -13.13 -0.13 12.99
N THR A 470 -12.14 -0.49 13.80
CA THR A 470 -11.97 -1.83 14.38
C THR A 470 -13.21 -2.23 15.16
N GLN A 471 -13.72 -1.33 16.02
CA GLN A 471 -14.91 -1.57 16.83
C GLN A 471 -16.18 -1.72 15.97
N LEU A 472 -16.33 -0.92 14.91
CA LEU A 472 -17.47 -1.01 13.99
C LEU A 472 -17.54 -2.40 13.35
N LEU A 473 -16.43 -2.88 12.80
CA LEU A 473 -16.37 -4.19 12.14
C LEU A 473 -16.59 -5.33 13.12
N GLN A 474 -15.99 -5.24 14.31
CA GLN A 474 -16.18 -6.22 15.38
C GLN A 474 -17.64 -6.30 15.80
N THR A 475 -18.30 -5.15 16.00
CA THR A 475 -19.72 -5.09 16.34
C THR A 475 -20.58 -5.71 15.24
N SER A 476 -20.24 -5.45 13.98
CA SER A 476 -20.93 -6.06 12.83
C SER A 476 -20.84 -7.58 12.87
N LEU A 477 -19.65 -8.14 13.09
CA LEU A 477 -19.43 -9.59 13.21
C LEU A 477 -20.15 -10.21 14.42
N GLU A 478 -20.18 -9.51 15.56
CA GLU A 478 -20.90 -9.96 16.77
C GLU A 478 -22.42 -10.00 16.56
N ASN A 479 -22.96 -9.04 15.79
CA ASN A 479 -24.37 -9.02 15.42
C ASN A 479 -24.73 -10.14 14.42
N HIS A 480 -23.78 -10.55 13.59
CA HIS A 480 -23.96 -11.51 12.51
C HIS A 480 -22.93 -12.65 12.60
N PRO A 481 -23.10 -13.59 13.55
CA PRO A 481 -22.18 -14.72 13.66
C PRO A 481 -22.23 -15.59 12.39
N TYR A 482 -21.08 -16.16 12.04
CA TYR A 482 -20.94 -17.04 10.89
C TYR A 482 -20.31 -18.38 11.29
N GLU A 483 -20.63 -19.41 10.52
CA GLU A 483 -20.07 -20.76 10.68
C GLU A 483 -19.31 -21.13 9.40
N VAL A 484 -18.21 -21.86 9.55
CA VAL A 484 -17.36 -22.34 8.44
C VAL A 484 -17.30 -23.86 8.46
N ASP A 485 -17.60 -24.48 7.32
CA ASP A 485 -17.34 -25.91 7.05
C ASP A 485 -15.96 -26.05 6.39
N TYR A 486 -14.93 -26.19 7.23
CA TYR A 486 -13.55 -26.32 6.76
C TYR A 486 -13.30 -27.59 5.94
N ASP A 487 -14.10 -28.64 6.12
CA ASP A 487 -13.96 -29.88 5.36
C ASP A 487 -14.50 -29.73 3.94
N ALA A 488 -15.45 -28.81 3.71
CA ALA A 488 -16.00 -28.50 2.41
C ALA A 488 -15.11 -27.59 1.55
N ILE A 489 -14.07 -26.98 2.13
CA ILE A 489 -13.20 -26.03 1.42
C ILE A 489 -12.30 -26.75 0.42
N VAL A 490 -12.30 -26.26 -0.82
CA VAL A 490 -11.31 -26.59 -1.84
C VAL A 490 -10.89 -25.34 -2.61
N LEU A 491 -9.59 -25.22 -2.88
CA LEU A 491 -9.01 -24.09 -3.61
C LEU A 491 -8.52 -24.54 -4.99
N GLY A 492 -8.89 -23.80 -6.03
CA GLY A 492 -8.34 -24.05 -7.37
C GLY A 492 -6.93 -23.51 -7.50
N LYS A 493 -6.15 -24.18 -8.37
CA LYS A 493 -4.76 -23.82 -8.65
C LYS A 493 -4.72 -22.61 -9.59
N VAL A 494 -4.04 -21.54 -9.17
CA VAL A 494 -3.62 -20.44 -10.05
C VAL A 494 -2.11 -20.53 -10.24
N GLN A 495 -1.65 -20.21 -11.45
CA GLN A 495 -0.22 -20.14 -11.73
C GLN A 495 0.34 -18.86 -11.09
N THR A 496 0.94 -18.99 -9.90
CA THR A 496 1.50 -17.87 -9.12
C THR A 496 2.87 -17.39 -9.60
N SER A 497 3.49 -18.11 -10.54
CA SER A 497 4.88 -17.90 -10.95
C SER A 497 5.02 -17.43 -12.41
N THR A 498 5.90 -16.44 -12.60
CA THR A 498 6.51 -16.01 -13.87
C THR A 498 7.49 -17.05 -14.43
N THR A 499 7.20 -18.33 -14.28
CA THR A 499 8.10 -19.38 -14.77
C THR A 499 8.00 -19.49 -16.29
N ASN A 500 9.16 -19.32 -16.94
CA ASN A 500 9.37 -19.53 -18.36
C ASN A 500 8.87 -20.92 -18.79
N SER A 501 7.80 -20.93 -19.58
CA SER A 501 7.50 -22.05 -20.47
C SER A 501 8.03 -21.68 -21.86
N GLN A 502 8.90 -22.56 -22.34
CA GLN A 502 9.80 -22.49 -23.50
C GLN A 502 9.18 -21.98 -24.81
#